data_AF-A0A7Y2MUR1-F1
#
_entry.id   AF-A0A7Y2MUR1-F1
#
_cell.length_a   1.000
_cell.length_b   1.000
_cell.length_c   1.000
_cell.angle_alpha   90.00
_cell.angle_beta   90.00
_cell.angle_gamma   90.00
#
_symmetry.space_group_name_H-M   'P 1'
#
loop_
_entity.id
_entity.type
_entity.pdbx_description
1 polymer ?
#
loop_
_entity_poly.entity_id
_entity_poly.type
_entity_poly.pdbx_seq_one_letter_code
_entity_poly.pdbx_strand_id
1 'polypeptide(L)'
;MSANSRAAAEALGARISGDVPEVMLVLGSGLGALADAVEDPVVVPFEELPGFPAAGVAGHAGHWVSGRLEGRSVLVQQGRYHLYEGHAPATVVLPVRTARALGVERLVVTNAAGGIRRDLGPGSIVLLDDHINLQFRNPLTGGVHQGEIRFPDM
;
A
#
# COMPACT_ATOMS: atom_id res chain seq x y z
N MET A 1 -12.84 -5.50 -7.72
CA MET A 1 -12.86 -4.11 -7.19
C MET A 1 -14.14 -3.75 -6.45
N SER A 2 -13.98 -3.29 -5.22
CA SER A 2 -15.08 -2.74 -4.41
C SER A 2 -15.46 -1.33 -4.88
N ALA A 3 -16.67 -0.86 -4.54
CA ALA A 3 -17.11 0.49 -4.86
C ALA A 3 -16.15 1.56 -4.30
N ASN A 4 -15.72 1.40 -3.04
CA ASN A 4 -14.78 2.30 -2.39
C ASN A 4 -13.42 2.36 -3.12
N SER A 5 -12.88 1.22 -3.56
CA SER A 5 -11.59 1.21 -4.28
C SER A 5 -11.66 1.95 -5.63
N ARG A 6 -12.79 1.87 -6.34
CA ARG A 6 -12.97 2.61 -7.60
C ARG A 6 -13.14 4.10 -7.38
N ALA A 7 -13.98 4.50 -6.42
CA ALA A 7 -14.19 5.90 -6.09
C ALA A 7 -12.89 6.56 -5.59
N ALA A 8 -12.12 5.86 -4.76
CA ALA A 8 -10.81 6.32 -4.33
C ALA A 8 -9.81 6.42 -5.48
N ALA A 9 -9.82 5.46 -6.41
CA ALA A 9 -8.93 5.50 -7.58
C ALA A 9 -9.26 6.65 -8.51
N GLU A 10 -10.54 6.93 -8.75
CA GLU A 10 -10.99 8.09 -9.53
C GLU A 10 -10.58 9.41 -8.86
N ALA A 11 -10.84 9.54 -7.55
CA ALA A 11 -10.47 10.73 -6.79
C ALA A 11 -8.94 10.96 -6.74
N LEU A 12 -8.17 9.88 -6.59
CA LEU A 12 -6.71 9.94 -6.62
C LEU A 12 -6.19 10.27 -8.03
N GLY A 13 -6.73 9.59 -9.05
CA GLY A 13 -6.41 9.81 -10.46
C GLY A 13 -6.67 11.24 -10.93
N ALA A 14 -7.71 11.89 -10.39
CA ALA A 14 -8.00 13.29 -10.68
C ALA A 14 -7.01 14.29 -10.05
N ARG A 15 -6.23 13.87 -9.03
CA ARG A 15 -5.25 14.72 -8.35
C ARG A 15 -3.83 14.51 -8.84
N ILE A 16 -3.47 13.27 -9.16
CA ILE A 16 -2.14 12.95 -9.65
C ILE A 16 -2.00 13.37 -11.12
N SER A 17 -0.79 13.77 -11.50
CA SER A 17 -0.49 14.26 -12.85
C SER A 17 0.11 13.14 -13.72
N GLY A 18 -0.24 13.10 -15.00
CA GLY A 18 0.41 12.24 -15.98
C GLY A 18 -0.21 10.84 -16.12
N ASP A 19 0.61 9.91 -16.60
CA ASP A 19 0.21 8.52 -16.86
C ASP A 19 0.06 7.70 -15.56
N VAL A 20 -0.62 6.55 -15.67
CA VAL A 20 -0.76 5.58 -14.58
C VAL A 20 0.64 5.19 -14.04
N PRO A 21 0.88 5.27 -12.72
CA PRO A 21 2.17 4.91 -12.14
C PRO A 21 2.61 3.48 -12.46
N GLU A 22 3.90 3.30 -12.76
CA GLU A 22 4.45 2.00 -13.17
C GLU A 22 4.48 0.98 -12.02
N VAL A 23 4.64 1.47 -10.79
CA VAL A 23 4.78 0.67 -9.57
C VAL A 23 4.22 1.41 -8.36
N MET A 24 3.55 0.65 -7.48
CA MET A 24 3.18 1.09 -6.15
C MET A 24 4.24 0.66 -5.13
N LEU A 25 4.69 1.59 -4.29
CA LEU A 25 5.61 1.34 -3.18
C LEU A 25 4.86 1.47 -1.86
N VAL A 26 4.83 0.41 -1.04
CA VAL A 26 4.24 0.46 0.30
C VAL A 26 5.35 0.60 1.34
N LEU A 27 5.44 1.77 1.98
CA LEU A 27 6.52 2.08 2.91
C LEU A 27 6.19 1.66 4.35
N GLY A 28 7.00 0.75 4.87
CA GLY A 28 6.94 0.27 6.24
C GLY A 28 7.50 1.25 7.27
N SER A 29 7.47 0.84 8.54
CA SER A 29 8.04 1.60 9.66
C SER A 29 9.53 1.89 9.40
N GLY A 30 9.94 3.14 9.59
CA GLY A 30 11.32 3.60 9.40
C GLY A 30 11.73 3.88 7.94
N LEU A 31 10.86 3.59 6.96
CA LEU A 31 11.15 3.80 5.53
C LEU A 31 10.43 5.00 4.92
N GLY A 32 9.66 5.74 5.72
CA GLY A 32 8.83 6.86 5.24
C GLY A 32 9.62 7.97 4.52
N ALA A 33 10.89 8.17 4.89
CA ALA A 33 11.78 9.17 4.27
C ALA A 33 12.07 8.89 2.79
N LEU A 34 11.83 7.66 2.29
CA LEU A 34 11.98 7.37 0.86
C LEU A 34 10.97 8.17 0.01
N ALA A 35 9.82 8.54 0.58
CA ALA A 35 8.86 9.39 -0.13
C ALA A 35 9.40 10.81 -0.38
N ASP A 36 10.35 11.29 0.44
CA ASP A 36 10.94 12.62 0.31
C ASP A 36 11.94 12.68 -0.88
N ALA A 37 12.38 11.52 -1.38
CA ALA A 37 13.23 11.40 -2.57
C ALA A 37 12.43 11.38 -3.88
N VAL A 38 11.09 11.42 -3.81
CA VAL A 38 10.24 11.47 -5.01
C VAL A 38 10.33 12.85 -5.64
N GLU A 39 10.74 12.89 -6.89
CA GLU A 39 10.79 14.07 -7.75
C GLU A 39 9.39 14.44 -8.25
N ASP A 40 9.14 15.76 -8.35
CA ASP A 40 7.86 16.35 -8.72
C ASP A 40 6.65 15.75 -7.97
N PRO A 41 6.68 15.71 -6.62
CA PRO A 41 5.70 14.95 -5.85
C PRO A 41 4.33 15.64 -5.84
N VAL A 42 3.30 14.85 -6.14
CA VAL A 42 1.91 15.15 -5.79
C VAL A 42 1.55 14.38 -4.54
N VAL A 43 1.31 15.10 -3.44
CA VAL A 43 0.98 14.51 -2.13
C VAL A 43 -0.53 14.58 -1.90
N VAL A 44 -1.14 13.47 -1.56
CA VAL A 44 -2.58 13.36 -1.29
C VAL A 44 -2.82 12.67 0.05
N PRO A 45 -3.38 13.36 1.06
CA PRO A 45 -3.75 12.73 2.34
C PRO A 45 -4.78 11.62 2.17
N PHE A 46 -4.63 10.54 2.96
CA PHE A 46 -5.54 9.40 2.91
C PHE A 46 -6.99 9.82 3.18
N GLU A 47 -7.21 10.63 4.22
CA GLU A 47 -8.55 11.04 4.64
C GLU A 47 -9.34 11.86 3.60
N GLU A 48 -8.65 12.44 2.62
CA GLU A 48 -9.30 13.15 1.52
C GLU A 48 -9.79 12.21 0.41
N LEU A 49 -9.53 10.89 0.52
CA LEU A 49 -9.98 9.88 -0.42
C LEU A 49 -11.14 9.04 0.16
N PRO A 50 -12.17 8.72 -0.65
CA PRO A 50 -13.30 7.90 -0.23
C PRO A 50 -12.90 6.56 0.41
N GLY A 51 -13.40 6.30 1.62
CA GLY A 51 -13.25 5.03 2.32
C GLY A 51 -11.95 4.85 3.11
N PHE A 52 -11.06 5.85 3.13
CA PHE A 52 -9.83 5.83 3.91
C PHE A 52 -10.05 6.49 5.28
N PRO A 53 -9.76 5.81 6.39
CA PRO A 53 -9.74 6.45 7.70
C PRO A 53 -8.51 7.35 7.87
N ALA A 54 -8.58 8.33 8.76
CA ALA A 54 -7.40 9.09 9.18
C ALA A 54 -6.32 8.15 9.75
N ALA A 55 -5.04 8.48 9.51
CA ALA A 55 -3.92 7.67 10.01
C ALA A 55 -3.85 7.73 11.55
N GLY A 56 -3.84 6.57 12.21
CA GLY A 56 -3.98 6.47 13.66
C GLY A 56 -2.67 6.37 14.46
N VAL A 57 -1.56 5.97 13.84
CA VAL A 57 -0.29 5.66 14.54
C VAL A 57 0.78 6.73 14.31
N ALA A 58 1.44 7.14 15.40
CA ALA A 58 2.58 8.05 15.36
C ALA A 58 3.70 7.52 14.45
N GLY A 59 4.13 8.35 13.49
CA GLY A 59 5.16 7.99 12.50
C GLY A 59 4.61 7.51 11.15
N HIS A 60 3.28 7.39 10.99
CA HIS A 60 2.64 7.21 9.69
C HIS A 60 2.03 8.52 9.22
N ALA A 61 2.70 9.19 8.28
CA ALA A 61 2.27 10.48 7.75
C ALA A 61 0.87 10.41 7.11
N GLY A 62 0.51 9.25 6.53
CA GLY A 62 -0.85 9.01 6.05
C GLY A 62 -1.11 9.63 4.68
N HIS A 63 -0.13 9.57 3.78
CA HIS A 63 -0.21 10.20 2.46
C HIS A 63 0.05 9.20 1.33
N TRP A 64 -0.58 9.47 0.19
CA TRP A 64 -0.10 9.05 -1.11
C TRP A 64 0.90 10.07 -1.63
N VAL A 65 1.98 9.61 -2.25
CA VAL A 65 2.94 10.46 -2.97
C VAL A 65 3.11 9.90 -4.37
N SER A 66 2.68 10.63 -5.38
CA SER A 66 2.87 10.28 -6.79
C SER A 66 3.97 11.15 -7.37
N GLY A 67 4.83 10.60 -8.22
CA GLY A 67 5.91 11.38 -8.85
C GLY A 67 6.92 10.46 -9.52
N ARG A 68 8.17 10.89 -9.59
CA ARG A 68 9.26 10.08 -10.15
C ARG A 68 10.29 9.69 -9.10
N LEU A 69 10.76 8.46 -9.15
CA LEU A 69 11.86 7.97 -8.32
C LEU A 69 12.80 7.16 -9.21
N GLU A 70 14.08 7.55 -9.24
CA GLU A 70 15.10 6.91 -10.10
C GLU A 70 14.64 6.82 -11.57
N GLY A 71 13.99 7.88 -12.07
CA GLY A 71 13.47 7.97 -13.44
C GLY A 71 12.21 7.15 -13.72
N ARG A 72 11.59 6.49 -12.73
CA ARG A 72 10.36 5.70 -12.89
C ARG A 72 9.15 6.41 -12.29
N SER A 73 7.97 6.28 -12.91
CA SER A 73 6.72 6.79 -12.33
C SER A 73 6.28 5.90 -11.17
N VAL A 74 6.10 6.47 -9.98
CA VAL A 74 5.81 5.73 -8.75
C VAL A 74 4.57 6.27 -8.03
N LEU A 75 3.85 5.37 -7.38
CA LEU A 75 2.82 5.69 -6.39
C LEU A 75 3.25 5.17 -5.02
N VAL A 76 3.62 6.06 -4.12
CA VAL A 76 4.10 5.72 -2.80
C VAL A 76 2.98 5.82 -1.78
N GLN A 77 2.75 4.76 -1.03
CA GLN A 77 1.93 4.76 0.16
C GLN A 77 2.84 5.04 1.37
N GLN A 78 2.89 6.31 1.81
CA GLN A 78 3.69 6.76 2.94
C GLN A 78 2.96 6.51 4.26
N GLY A 79 3.09 5.27 4.72
CA GLY A 79 2.48 4.75 5.93
C GLY A 79 1.34 3.78 5.66
N ARG A 80 1.00 2.95 6.65
CA ARG A 80 0.15 1.77 6.44
C ARG A 80 -0.84 1.61 7.58
N TYR A 81 -1.96 0.98 7.26
CA TYR A 81 -2.90 0.48 8.24
C TYR A 81 -2.50 -0.93 8.67
N HIS A 82 -2.68 -1.22 9.95
CA HIS A 82 -2.41 -2.53 10.54
C HIS A 82 -3.67 -3.07 11.20
N LEU A 83 -3.80 -4.39 11.22
CA LEU A 83 -4.93 -5.06 11.88
C LEU A 83 -4.97 -4.77 13.40
N TYR A 84 -3.81 -4.59 14.03
CA TYR A 84 -3.74 -4.30 15.47
C TYR A 84 -4.29 -2.91 15.84
N GLU A 85 -4.47 -2.01 14.87
CA GLU A 85 -5.10 -0.70 15.08
C GLU A 85 -6.65 -0.83 15.17
N GLY A 86 -7.19 -2.04 15.03
CA GLY A 86 -8.63 -2.31 15.04
C GLY A 86 -9.27 -2.20 13.65
N HIS A 87 -8.49 -1.98 12.59
CA HIS A 87 -8.99 -1.93 11.23
C HIS A 87 -9.43 -3.30 10.72
N ALA A 88 -10.51 -3.31 9.93
CA ALA A 88 -10.92 -4.51 9.19
C ALA A 88 -9.88 -4.86 8.11
N PRO A 89 -9.70 -6.15 7.75
CA PRO A 89 -8.79 -6.55 6.67
C PRO A 89 -9.06 -5.81 5.34
N ALA A 90 -10.32 -5.54 5.02
CA ALA A 90 -10.71 -4.80 3.83
C ALA A 90 -10.18 -3.35 3.81
N THR A 91 -10.07 -2.70 4.98
CA THR A 91 -9.47 -1.37 5.12
C THR A 91 -7.95 -1.44 4.94
N VAL A 92 -7.30 -2.46 5.54
CA VAL A 92 -5.85 -2.65 5.44
C VAL A 92 -5.39 -2.83 3.98
N VAL A 93 -6.16 -3.56 3.17
CA VAL A 93 -5.83 -3.80 1.76
C VAL A 93 -6.43 -2.77 0.79
N LEU A 94 -7.21 -1.80 1.29
CA LEU A 94 -7.84 -0.78 0.44
C LEU A 94 -6.81 -0.02 -0.42
N PRO A 95 -5.62 0.41 0.08
CA PRO A 95 -4.61 1.05 -0.74
C PRO A 95 -4.22 0.24 -1.99
N VAL A 96 -3.95 -1.06 -1.82
CA VAL A 96 -3.56 -1.94 -2.94
C VAL A 96 -4.70 -2.08 -3.96
N ARG A 97 -5.94 -2.19 -3.48
CA ARG A 97 -7.13 -2.24 -4.36
C ARG A 97 -7.33 -0.93 -5.12
N THR A 98 -7.12 0.21 -4.47
CA THR A 98 -7.18 1.55 -5.08
C THR A 98 -6.11 1.70 -6.15
N ALA A 99 -4.86 1.34 -5.88
CA ALA A 99 -3.77 1.41 -6.85
C ALA A 99 -4.02 0.49 -8.06
N ARG A 100 -4.52 -0.72 -7.83
CA ARG A 100 -4.88 -1.61 -8.95
C ARG A 100 -6.08 -1.08 -9.74
N ALA A 101 -7.06 -0.44 -9.11
CA ALA A 101 -8.19 0.18 -9.80
C ALA A 101 -7.79 1.43 -10.61
N LEU A 102 -6.74 2.14 -10.17
CA LEU A 102 -6.08 3.21 -10.91
C LEU A 102 -5.30 2.69 -12.13
N GLY A 103 -4.97 1.40 -12.16
CA GLY A 103 -4.29 0.73 -13.27
C GLY A 103 -2.86 0.28 -12.97
N VAL A 104 -2.35 0.49 -11.75
CA VAL A 104 -1.00 0.06 -11.37
C VAL A 104 -0.89 -1.47 -11.42
N GLU A 105 0.21 -1.98 -11.96
CA GLU A 105 0.42 -3.42 -12.19
C GLU A 105 1.48 -4.04 -11.29
N ARG A 106 2.37 -3.24 -10.73
CA ARG A 106 3.49 -3.71 -9.90
C ARG A 106 3.35 -3.18 -8.49
N LEU A 107 3.66 -4.03 -7.52
CA LEU A 107 3.61 -3.71 -6.10
C LEU A 107 4.94 -4.11 -5.45
N VAL A 108 5.56 -3.18 -4.74
CA VAL A 108 6.68 -3.46 -3.83
C VAL A 108 6.21 -3.15 -2.43
N VAL A 109 6.29 -4.15 -1.55
CA VAL A 109 5.95 -3.99 -0.14
C VAL A 109 7.21 -3.98 0.71
N THR A 110 7.23 -3.10 1.70
CA THR A 110 8.31 -3.03 2.68
C THR A 110 7.74 -3.04 4.10
N ASN A 111 8.48 -3.62 5.02
CA ASN A 111 8.15 -3.62 6.44
C ASN A 111 9.40 -3.73 7.30
N ALA A 112 9.28 -3.36 8.58
CA ALA A 112 10.22 -3.78 9.60
C ALA A 112 9.80 -5.16 10.13
N ALA A 113 10.78 -6.01 10.44
CA ALA A 113 10.56 -7.34 10.99
C ALA A 113 11.69 -7.74 11.96
N GLY A 114 11.38 -8.64 12.89
CA GLY A 114 12.38 -9.32 13.71
C GLY A 114 12.99 -10.50 12.94
N GLY A 115 14.31 -10.59 12.92
CA GLY A 115 15.02 -11.72 12.31
C GLY A 115 14.95 -12.96 13.21
N ILE A 116 14.46 -14.08 12.66
CA ILE A 116 14.40 -15.38 13.37
C ILE A 116 15.64 -16.24 13.05
N ARG A 117 16.19 -16.10 11.84
CA ARG A 117 17.42 -16.79 11.42
C ARG A 117 18.61 -16.24 12.21
N ARG A 118 19.42 -17.14 12.80
CA ARG A 118 20.44 -16.78 13.82
C ARG A 118 21.62 -15.96 13.28
N ASP A 119 21.81 -15.94 11.98
CA ASP A 119 22.84 -15.19 11.26
C ASP A 119 22.37 -13.78 10.84
N LEU A 120 21.10 -13.42 11.06
CA LEU A 120 20.60 -12.08 10.77
C LEU A 120 20.95 -11.11 11.90
N GLY A 121 21.59 -10.01 11.54
CA GLY A 121 21.83 -8.87 12.44
C GLY A 121 20.86 -7.70 12.18
N PRO A 122 20.71 -6.77 13.14
CA PRO A 122 19.98 -5.51 12.92
C PRO A 122 20.48 -4.77 11.67
N GLY A 123 19.56 -4.22 10.88
CA GLY A 123 19.88 -3.53 9.62
C GLY A 123 20.02 -4.44 8.39
N SER A 124 19.91 -5.77 8.56
CA SER A 124 19.88 -6.68 7.42
C SER A 124 18.66 -6.42 6.53
N ILE A 125 18.88 -6.37 5.22
CA ILE A 125 17.81 -6.35 4.21
C ILE A 125 17.53 -7.79 3.79
N VAL A 126 16.26 -8.18 3.85
CA VAL A 126 15.82 -9.54 3.51
C VAL A 126 14.77 -9.45 2.41
N LEU A 127 14.97 -10.22 1.33
CA LEU A 127 13.96 -10.43 0.31
C LEU A 127 12.94 -11.45 0.81
N LEU A 128 11.65 -11.10 0.72
CA LEU A 128 10.57 -12.04 1.00
C LEU A 128 10.35 -12.93 -0.23
N ASP A 129 10.57 -14.23 -0.06
CA ASP A 129 10.35 -15.24 -1.10
C ASP A 129 9.00 -15.94 -0.93
N ASP A 130 8.53 -16.06 0.31
CA ASP A 130 7.25 -16.65 0.68
C ASP A 130 6.76 -16.10 2.04
N HIS A 131 5.53 -16.42 2.44
CA HIS A 131 4.96 -16.04 3.73
C HIS A 131 4.04 -17.10 4.34
N ILE A 132 3.93 -17.11 5.66
CA ILE A 132 2.94 -17.89 6.40
C ILE A 132 1.93 -16.91 7.02
N ASN A 133 0.66 -17.01 6.62
CA ASN A 133 -0.40 -16.20 7.21
C ASN A 133 -0.90 -16.82 8.53
N LEU A 134 -0.39 -16.31 9.66
CA LEU A 134 -0.85 -16.64 11.01
C LEU A 134 -1.79 -15.57 11.61
N GLN A 135 -2.38 -14.71 10.78
CA GLN A 135 -3.27 -13.64 11.25
C GLN A 135 -4.68 -14.16 11.58
N PHE A 136 -5.03 -15.38 11.17
CA PHE A 136 -6.39 -15.96 11.28
C PHE A 136 -7.48 -15.05 10.70
N ARG A 137 -7.10 -14.24 9.71
CA ARG A 137 -7.93 -13.30 8.99
C ARG A 137 -7.50 -13.33 7.53
N ASN A 138 -8.45 -13.11 6.62
CA ASN A 138 -8.18 -13.07 5.19
C ASN A 138 -8.94 -11.87 4.57
N PRO A 139 -8.27 -10.99 3.79
CA PRO A 139 -8.90 -9.83 3.17
C PRO A 139 -9.88 -10.19 2.03
N LEU A 140 -9.88 -11.44 1.56
CA LEU A 140 -10.79 -11.97 0.53
C LEU A 140 -12.03 -12.67 1.13
N THR A 141 -12.16 -12.73 2.46
CA THR A 141 -13.40 -13.22 3.08
C THR A 141 -14.58 -12.34 2.69
N GLY A 142 -15.64 -12.94 2.16
CA GLY A 142 -16.86 -12.26 1.72
C GLY A 142 -17.23 -12.58 0.28
N GLY A 143 -17.97 -11.68 -0.36
CA GLY A 143 -18.31 -11.76 -1.78
C GLY A 143 -17.11 -11.43 -2.67
N VAL A 144 -17.03 -12.07 -3.84
CA VAL A 144 -16.02 -11.75 -4.86
C VAL A 144 -16.40 -10.44 -5.52
N HIS A 145 -15.44 -9.53 -5.69
CA HIS A 145 -15.70 -8.30 -6.42
C HIS A 145 -15.46 -8.47 -7.93
N GLN A 146 -16.03 -7.58 -8.74
CA GLN A 146 -15.84 -7.60 -10.19
C GLN A 146 -14.34 -7.59 -10.56
N GLY A 147 -13.93 -8.51 -11.44
CA GLY A 147 -12.54 -8.66 -11.90
C GLY A 147 -11.63 -9.50 -10.99
N GLU A 148 -12.14 -10.04 -9.88
CA GLU A 148 -11.41 -10.97 -9.01
C GLU A 148 -11.82 -12.42 -9.29
N ILE A 149 -10.94 -13.36 -8.96
CA ILE A 149 -11.22 -14.79 -8.98
C ILE A 149 -11.56 -15.28 -7.57
N ARG A 150 -12.45 -16.27 -7.47
CA ARG A 150 -12.92 -16.78 -6.17
C ARG A 150 -11.80 -17.45 -5.36
N PHE A 151 -10.91 -18.15 -6.03
CA PHE A 151 -9.86 -18.97 -5.43
C PHE A 151 -8.52 -18.66 -6.14
N PRO A 152 -7.81 -17.61 -5.70
CA PRO A 152 -6.47 -17.34 -6.22
C PRO A 152 -5.46 -18.37 -5.71
N ASP A 153 -4.54 -18.73 -6.60
CA ASP A 153 -3.30 -19.44 -6.26
C ASP A 153 -2.34 -18.47 -5.55
N MET A 154 -1.45 -18.98 -4.69
CA MET A 154 -0.52 -18.19 -3.88
C MET A 154 0.92 -18.61 -4.11
#